data_AF-A0A090RNL5-F1
#
_entry.id   AF-A0A090RNL5-F1
#
_cell.length_a   1.000
_cell.length_b   1.000
_cell.length_c   1.000
_cell.angle_alpha   90.00
_cell.angle_beta   90.00
_cell.angle_gamma   90.00
#
_symmetry.space_group_name_H-M   'P 1'
#
loop_
_entity.id
_entity.type
_entity.pdbx_description
1 polymer ?
#
loop_
_entity_poly.entity_id
_entity_poly.type
_entity_poly.pdbx_seq_one_letter_code
_entity_poly.pdbx_strand_id
1 'polypeptide(L)' 'MDAAGNPSPEVSDNALVDNGAAPAPSVELLGDVNGDGVYNSDELGADGTVTAEVTLAAGTEVAIA' A
#
# COMPACT_ATOMS: atom_id res chain seq x y z
N MET A 1 40.18 -8.37 24.39
CA MET A 1 41.41 -8.04 25.13
C MET A 1 42.45 -9.08 24.73
N ASP A 2 43.56 -8.66 24.12
CA ASP A 2 44.64 -9.57 23.74
C ASP A 2 45.51 -9.96 24.95
N ALA A 3 46.51 -10.83 24.74
CA ALA A 3 47.43 -11.29 25.78
C ALA A 3 48.28 -10.17 26.41
N ALA A 4 48.34 -8.98 25.80
CA ALA A 4 49.03 -7.80 26.33
C ALA A 4 48.07 -6.80 27.01
N GLY A 5 46.77 -7.09 27.08
CA GLY A 5 45.77 -6.24 27.72
C GLY A 5 45.18 -5.16 26.81
N ASN A 6 45.41 -5.22 25.49
CA ASN A 6 44.84 -4.22 24.58
C ASN A 6 43.40 -4.60 24.22
N PRO A 7 42.41 -3.70 24.42
CA PRO A 7 41.08 -3.89 23.88
C PRO A 7 41.11 -3.70 22.35
N SER A 8 40.32 -4.50 21.64
CA SER A 8 40.04 -4.26 20.22
C SER A 8 39.16 -3.02 20.07
N PRO A 9 39.31 -2.23 19.00
CA PRO A 9 38.38 -1.15 18.71
C PRO A 9 36.96 -1.69 18.54
N GLU A 10 35.98 -0.99 19.12
CA GLU A 10 34.57 -1.25 18.87
C GLU A 10 34.29 -0.93 17.38
N VAL A 11 33.61 -1.84 16.67
CA VAL A 11 33.12 -1.62 15.30
C VAL A 11 31.60 -1.51 15.36
N SER A 12 31.04 -0.49 14.72
CA SER A 12 29.61 -0.27 14.60
C SER A 12 29.20 -0.33 13.14
N ASP A 13 28.16 -1.12 12.85
CA ASP A 13 27.46 -1.13 11.57
C ASP A 13 26.08 -0.51 11.75
N ASN A 14 25.68 0.34 10.80
CA ASN A 14 24.36 0.95 10.76
C ASN A 14 23.73 0.69 9.38
N ALA A 15 22.46 0.30 9.36
CA ALA A 15 21.65 0.22 8.17
C ALA A 15 20.41 1.11 8.31
N LEU A 16 19.96 1.69 7.21
CA LEU A 16 18.68 2.38 7.15
C LEU A 16 17.58 1.36 6.88
N VAL A 17 16.51 1.43 7.66
CA VAL A 17 15.30 0.65 7.43
C VAL A 17 14.23 1.62 6.98
N ASP A 18 13.61 1.34 5.83
CA ASP A 18 12.37 2.02 5.48
C ASP A 18 11.26 1.48 6.38
N ASN A 19 10.75 2.35 7.23
CA ASN A 19 9.62 2.08 8.13
C ASN A 19 8.46 3.06 7.87
N GLY A 20 8.45 3.69 6.69
CA GLY A 20 7.32 4.47 6.22
C GLY A 20 6.13 3.57 5.92
N ALA A 21 4.92 4.03 6.22
CA ALA A 21 3.73 3.34 5.76
C ALA A 21 3.65 3.40 4.23
N ALA A 22 3.31 2.27 3.61
CA ALA A 22 3.05 2.24 2.18
C ALA A 22 1.86 3.16 1.81
N PRO A 23 1.89 3.82 0.64
CA PRO A 23 0.75 4.58 0.14
C PRO A 23 -0.49 3.68 0.02
N ALA A 24 -1.63 4.11 0.57
CA ALA A 24 -2.88 3.36 0.51
C ALA A 24 -3.73 3.80 -0.70
N PRO A 25 -4.29 2.86 -1.50
CA PRO A 25 -5.19 3.21 -2.59
C PRO A 25 -6.58 3.60 -2.07
N SER A 26 -7.37 4.25 -2.92
CA SER A 26 -8.81 4.42 -2.71
C SER A 26 -9.61 3.63 -3.74
N VAL A 27 -10.81 3.22 -3.34
CA VAL A 27 -11.75 2.50 -4.20
C VAL A 27 -13.10 3.20 -4.14
N GLU A 28 -13.68 3.48 -5.30
CA GLU A 28 -15.01 4.05 -5.46
C GLU A 28 -15.85 3.11 -6.33
N LEU A 29 -17.07 2.80 -5.90
CA LEU A 29 -18.02 2.04 -6.72
C LEU A 29 -18.71 3.01 -7.69
N LEU A 30 -18.97 2.58 -8.93
CA LEU A 30 -19.50 3.44 -10.02
C LEU A 30 -20.91 3.07 -10.54
N GLY A 31 -21.60 2.13 -9.90
CA GLY A 31 -22.93 1.67 -10.33
C GLY A 31 -24.15 2.42 -9.75
N ASP A 32 -23.99 3.42 -8.88
CA ASP A 32 -25.08 4.24 -8.33
C ASP A 32 -25.52 5.22 -9.43
N VAL A 33 -26.33 4.70 -10.34
CA VAL A 33 -26.79 5.42 -11.53
C VAL A 33 -27.85 6.47 -11.17
N ASN A 34 -28.45 6.35 -10.00
CA ASN A 34 -29.58 7.18 -9.60
C ASN A 34 -29.16 8.32 -8.63
N GLY A 35 -27.98 8.21 -8.00
CA GLY A 35 -27.35 9.22 -7.18
C GLY A 35 -27.98 9.39 -5.80
N ASP A 36 -28.63 8.36 -5.26
CA ASP A 36 -29.24 8.39 -3.93
C ASP A 36 -28.25 8.01 -2.80
N GLY A 37 -27.04 7.60 -3.15
CA GLY A 37 -26.00 7.20 -2.21
C GLY A 37 -26.19 5.79 -1.65
N VAL A 38 -27.07 4.98 -2.23
CA VAL A 38 -27.34 3.60 -1.81
C VAL A 38 -27.20 2.64 -2.98
N TYR A 39 -26.14 1.84 -2.93
CA TYR A 39 -25.95 0.72 -3.85
C TYR A 39 -26.91 -0.45 -3.57
N ASN A 40 -27.65 -0.89 -4.58
CA ASN A 40 -28.62 -1.98 -4.45
C ASN A 40 -28.66 -2.96 -5.65
N SER A 41 -29.58 -3.93 -5.60
CA SER A 41 -29.71 -5.00 -6.61
C SER A 41 -30.06 -4.52 -8.01
N ASP A 42 -30.74 -3.38 -8.13
CA ASP A 42 -31.15 -2.82 -9.42
C ASP A 42 -29.97 -2.15 -10.16
N GLU A 43 -28.87 -1.96 -9.44
CA GLU A 43 -27.64 -1.27 -9.88
C GLU A 43 -26.48 -2.23 -10.11
N LEU A 44 -26.71 -3.53 -9.88
CA LEU A 44 -25.76 -4.56 -10.27
C LEU A 44 -25.73 -4.71 -11.79
N GLY A 45 -24.54 -4.93 -12.33
CA GLY A 45 -24.35 -5.38 -13.70
C GLY A 45 -25.04 -6.72 -13.95
N ALA A 46 -25.25 -7.05 -15.22
CA ALA A 46 -25.88 -8.31 -15.63
C ALA A 46 -25.12 -9.57 -15.16
N ASP A 47 -23.85 -9.42 -14.81
CA ASP A 47 -23.00 -10.47 -14.24
C ASP A 47 -23.06 -10.54 -12.70
N GLY A 48 -23.89 -9.70 -12.07
CA GLY A 48 -24.02 -9.61 -10.62
C GLY A 48 -22.89 -8.82 -9.95
N THR A 49 -22.13 -8.00 -10.69
CA THR A 49 -21.00 -7.23 -10.16
C THR A 49 -21.20 -5.72 -10.33
N VAL A 50 -20.35 -4.93 -9.68
CA VAL A 50 -20.29 -3.47 -9.85
C VAL A 50 -18.87 -3.08 -10.27
N THR A 51 -18.76 -2.16 -11.23
CA THR A 51 -17.48 -1.57 -11.61
C THR A 51 -16.99 -0.66 -10.50
N ALA A 52 -15.72 -0.81 -10.13
CA ALA A 52 -15.04 0.08 -9.19
C ALA A 52 -13.91 0.83 -9.88
N GLU A 53 -13.75 2.10 -9.54
CA GLU A 53 -12.56 2.88 -9.83
C GLU A 53 -11.56 2.70 -8.69
N VAL A 54 -10.32 2.38 -9.05
CA VAL A 54 -9.21 2.25 -8.09
C VAL A 54 -8.20 3.34 -8.38
N THR A 55 -7.98 4.20 -7.39
CA THR A 55 -7.02 5.29 -7.47
C THR A 55 -5.79 4.95 -6.65
N LEU A 56 -4.64 4.95 -7.29
CA LEU A 56 -3.35 4.72 -6.62
C LEU A 56 -2.87 6.01 -5.97
N ALA A 57 -2.44 5.93 -4.72
CA ALA A 57 -1.84 7.06 -4.04
C ALA A 57 -0.50 7.45 -4.68
N ALA A 58 -0.12 8.72 -4.55
CA ALA A 58 1.17 9.21 -5.02
C ALA A 58 2.32 8.38 -4.41
N GLY A 59 3.32 8.05 -5.22
CA GLY A 59 4.43 7.19 -4.81
C GLY A 59 4.13 5.69 -4.87
N THR A 60 2.93 5.26 -5.29
CA THR A 60 2.69 3.86 -5.63
C THR A 60 3.49 3.50 -6.87
N GLU A 61 4.36 2.51 -6.76
CA GLU A 61 5.13 1.98 -7.89
C GLU A 61 4.38 0.82 -8.55
N VAL A 62 4.24 0.87 -9.88
CA VAL A 62 3.65 -0.22 -10.68
C VAL A 62 4.76 -0.85 -11.51
N ALA A 63 5.19 -2.04 -11.13
CA ALA A 63 6.13 -2.82 -11.93
C ALA A 63 5.34 -3.64 -12.96
N ILE A 64 5.76 -3.58 -14.22
CA ILE A 64 5.33 -4.53 -15.26
C ILE A 64 6.32 -5.70 -15.21
N ALA A 65 5.81 -6.92 -15.00
CA ALA A 65 6.61 -8.13 -14.95
C ALA A 65 7.17 -8.52 -16.33
#